data_AF-A0A945S7D4-F1
#
_entry.id   AF-A0A945S7D4-F1
#
_cell.length_a   1.000
_cell.length_b   1.000
_cell.length_c   1.000
_cell.angle_alpha   90.00
_cell.angle_beta   90.00
_cell.angle_gamma   90.00
#
_symmetry.space_group_name_H-M   'P 1'
#
loop_
_entity.id
_entity.type
_entity.pdbx_description
1 polymer ?
#
loop_
_entity_poly.entity_id
_entity_poly.type
_entity_poly.pdbx_seq_one_letter_code
_entity_poly.pdbx_strand_id
1 'polypeptide(L)'
;MSKLWLARRSALNHDWLKNDFTKSVGAFVARLEQRKPDESRVRDFLIFDLPAWQQHGPELRQLLRDAEEALSPQSFFCYYPLSLCTSETLLWLPSTVHALWLTKYGVRSRVAEALQAMELADKYYAVIDEVRAKMDLLSIAELKSASKTFRGFSDALRELSHAISALPHRILVV
;
A
#
# COMPACT_ATOMS: atom_id res chain seq x y z
N MET A 1 0.94 18.28 -9.24
CA MET A 1 1.39 16.94 -8.77
C MET A 1 0.40 16.26 -7.81
N SER A 2 -0.18 16.96 -6.82
CA SER A 2 -1.09 16.34 -5.84
C SER A 2 -2.30 15.58 -6.42
N LYS A 3 -2.95 16.10 -7.48
CA LYS A 3 -4.09 15.43 -8.12
C LYS A 3 -3.73 14.06 -8.71
N LEU A 4 -2.53 13.93 -9.30
CA LEU A 4 -2.05 12.68 -9.87
C LEU A 4 -1.76 11.66 -8.75
N TRP A 5 -1.11 12.10 -7.67
CA TRP A 5 -0.86 11.24 -6.52
C TRP A 5 -2.16 10.76 -5.87
N LEU A 6 -3.15 11.64 -5.70
CA LEU A 6 -4.46 11.28 -5.15
C LEU A 6 -5.21 10.29 -6.03
N ALA A 7 -5.18 10.47 -7.35
CA ALA A 7 -5.77 9.52 -8.29
C ALA A 7 -5.06 8.15 -8.20
N ARG A 8 -3.73 8.12 -8.20
CA ARG A 8 -2.94 6.89 -8.02
C ARG A 8 -3.23 6.21 -6.69
N ARG A 9 -3.33 6.96 -5.60
CA ARG A 9 -3.71 6.44 -4.28
C ARG A 9 -5.10 5.84 -4.30
N SER A 10 -6.07 6.49 -4.93
CA SER A 10 -7.43 5.96 -5.04
C SER A 10 -7.42 4.62 -5.77
N ALA A 11 -6.82 4.58 -6.97
CA ALA A 11 -6.74 3.37 -7.78
C ALA A 11 -6.02 2.22 -7.06
N LEU A 12 -4.84 2.49 -6.49
CA LEU A 12 -4.02 1.44 -5.87
C LEU A 12 -4.55 1.00 -4.50
N ASN A 13 -4.93 1.95 -3.62
CA ASN A 13 -5.35 1.59 -2.27
C ASN A 13 -6.85 1.27 -2.20
N HIS A 14 -7.72 2.14 -2.70
CA HIS A 14 -9.16 1.95 -2.54
C HIS A 14 -9.67 0.87 -3.48
N ASP A 15 -9.39 1.01 -4.79
CA ASP A 15 -9.99 0.13 -5.79
C ASP A 15 -9.32 -1.24 -5.79
N TRP A 16 -7.99 -1.28 -5.91
CA TRP A 16 -7.25 -2.53 -5.97
C TRP A 16 -7.00 -3.15 -4.58
N LEU A 17 -6.16 -2.56 -3.73
CA LEU A 17 -5.70 -3.20 -2.49
C LEU A 17 -6.87 -3.53 -1.55
N LYS A 18 -7.71 -2.54 -1.21
CA LYS A 18 -8.77 -2.67 -0.21
C LYS A 18 -9.98 -3.42 -0.74
N ASN A 19 -10.48 -3.02 -1.91
CA ASN A 19 -11.77 -3.50 -2.40
C ASN A 19 -11.69 -4.79 -3.20
N ASP A 20 -10.53 -5.11 -3.77
CA ASP A 20 -10.34 -6.27 -4.62
C ASP A 20 -9.35 -7.27 -3.99
N PHE A 21 -8.05 -6.93 -3.97
CA PHE A 21 -6.98 -7.86 -3.62
C PHE A 21 -7.10 -8.41 -2.18
N THR A 22 -7.34 -7.55 -1.19
CA THR A 22 -7.54 -7.98 0.21
C THR A 22 -8.76 -8.89 0.37
N LYS A 23 -9.83 -8.64 -0.40
CA LYS A 23 -11.02 -9.50 -0.38
C LYS A 23 -10.74 -10.85 -1.03
N SER A 24 -10.01 -10.85 -2.15
CA SER A 24 -9.59 -12.09 -2.83
C SER A 24 -8.73 -12.96 -1.92
N VAL A 25 -7.70 -12.38 -1.28
CA VAL A 25 -6.86 -13.08 -0.29
C VAL A 25 -7.69 -13.60 0.89
N GLY A 26 -8.60 -12.79 1.43
CA GLY A 26 -9.48 -13.20 2.52
C GLY A 26 -10.41 -14.36 2.13
N ALA A 27 -10.99 -14.32 0.93
CA ALA A 27 -11.83 -15.38 0.39
C ALA A 27 -11.04 -16.67 0.14
N PHE A 28 -9.78 -16.55 -0.32
CA PHE A 28 -8.85 -17.66 -0.44
C PHE A 28 -8.57 -18.31 0.92
N VAL A 29 -8.20 -17.52 1.94
CA VAL A 29 -7.94 -18.03 3.30
C VAL A 29 -9.16 -18.77 3.84
N ALA A 30 -10.35 -18.17 3.73
CA ALA A 30 -11.59 -18.78 4.19
C ALA A 30 -11.87 -20.10 3.46
N ARG A 31 -11.58 -20.19 2.16
CA ARG A 31 -11.74 -21.42 1.37
C ARG A 31 -10.74 -22.49 1.77
N LEU A 32 -9.48 -22.12 1.95
CA LEU A 32 -8.41 -23.03 2.34
C LEU A 32 -8.70 -23.68 3.71
N GLU A 33 -9.33 -22.94 4.63
CA GLU A 33 -9.67 -23.41 5.97
C GLU A 33 -10.93 -24.31 6.04
N GLN A 34 -11.67 -24.45 4.93
CA GLN A 34 -12.82 -25.35 4.88
C GLN A 34 -12.42 -26.80 5.12
N ARG A 35 -13.33 -27.60 5.69
CA ARG A 35 -13.10 -29.05 5.90
C ARG A 35 -12.71 -29.74 4.58
N LYS A 36 -13.40 -29.40 3.49
CA LYS A 36 -13.14 -29.86 2.13
C LYS A 36 -13.03 -28.65 1.18
N PRO A 37 -11.83 -28.06 1.01
CA PRO A 37 -11.64 -26.93 0.12
C PRO A 37 -11.92 -27.30 -1.34
N ASP A 38 -12.40 -26.34 -2.11
CA ASP A 38 -12.46 -26.43 -3.57
C ASP A 38 -11.05 -26.25 -4.15
N GLU A 39 -10.45 -27.36 -4.58
CA GLU A 39 -9.05 -27.40 -5.03
C GLU A 39 -8.82 -26.54 -6.28
N SER A 40 -9.78 -26.54 -7.22
CA SER A 40 -9.68 -25.76 -8.45
C SER A 40 -9.56 -24.29 -8.10
N ARG A 41 -10.48 -23.78 -7.27
CA ARG A 41 -10.48 -22.38 -6.86
C ARG A 41 -9.29 -21.98 -5.98
N VAL A 42 -8.72 -22.92 -5.23
CA VAL A 42 -7.47 -22.68 -4.49
C VAL A 42 -6.32 -22.50 -5.47
N ARG A 43 -6.22 -23.36 -6.48
CA ARG A 43 -5.19 -23.27 -7.51
C ARG A 43 -5.36 -22.02 -8.38
N ASP A 44 -6.58 -21.69 -8.78
CA ASP A 44 -6.88 -20.50 -9.60
C ASP A 44 -6.37 -19.22 -8.93
N PHE A 45 -6.63 -19.06 -7.63
CA PHE A 45 -6.13 -17.91 -6.88
C PHE A 45 -4.58 -17.85 -6.89
N LEU A 46 -3.92 -18.99 -6.65
CA LEU A 46 -2.46 -19.05 -6.63
C LEU A 46 -1.85 -18.73 -8.00
N ILE A 47 -2.52 -19.10 -9.09
CA ILE A 47 -2.03 -18.90 -10.46
C ILE A 47 -2.33 -17.50 -10.97
N PHE A 48 -3.55 -17.00 -10.77
CA PHE A 48 -4.05 -15.81 -11.47
C PHE A 48 -4.11 -14.57 -10.57
N ASP A 49 -4.55 -14.71 -9.32
CA ASP A 49 -4.81 -13.56 -8.45
C ASP A 49 -3.56 -13.18 -7.64
N LEU A 50 -2.91 -14.16 -7.01
CA LEU A 50 -1.77 -13.95 -6.12
C LEU A 50 -0.59 -13.22 -6.80
N PRO A 51 -0.23 -13.50 -8.07
CA PRO A 51 0.87 -12.78 -8.75
C PRO A 51 0.63 -11.29 -8.95
N ALA A 52 -0.61 -10.79 -8.85
CA ALA A 52 -0.91 -9.36 -9.00
C ALA A 52 -0.13 -8.49 -8.00
N TRP A 53 0.26 -9.05 -6.84
CA TRP A 53 1.13 -8.35 -5.89
C TRP A 53 2.51 -7.99 -6.47
N GLN A 54 3.07 -8.81 -7.36
CA GLN A 54 4.39 -8.55 -7.96
C GLN A 54 4.37 -7.30 -8.84
N GLN A 55 3.22 -7.01 -9.45
CA GLN A 55 3.04 -5.81 -10.25
C GLN A 55 2.73 -4.58 -9.38
N HIS A 56 1.72 -4.67 -8.53
CA HIS A 56 1.18 -3.51 -7.84
C HIS A 56 1.86 -3.21 -6.50
N GLY A 57 2.50 -4.18 -5.87
CA GLY A 57 3.28 -3.98 -4.65
C GLY A 57 4.38 -2.93 -4.82
N PRO A 58 5.24 -3.03 -5.86
CA PRO A 58 6.20 -1.97 -6.19
C PRO A 58 5.56 -0.61 -6.45
N GLU A 59 4.40 -0.55 -7.11
CA GLU A 59 3.67 0.69 -7.37
C GLU A 59 3.18 1.36 -6.08
N LEU A 60 2.65 0.57 -5.13
CA LEU A 60 2.29 1.04 -3.79
C LEU A 60 3.49 1.56 -3.02
N ARG A 61 4.62 0.86 -3.08
CA ARG A 61 5.85 1.31 -2.43
C ARG A 61 6.32 2.65 -2.98
N GLN A 62 6.28 2.83 -4.30
CA GLN A 62 6.62 4.10 -4.92
C GLN A 62 5.63 5.20 -4.52
N LEU A 63 4.32 4.91 -4.53
CA LEU A 63 3.28 5.84 -4.06
C LEU A 63 3.57 6.35 -2.64
N LEU A 64 3.99 5.47 -1.73
CA LEU A 64 4.34 5.83 -0.35
C LEU A 64 5.60 6.70 -0.28
N ARG A 65 6.63 6.39 -1.08
CA ARG A 65 7.86 7.19 -1.15
C ARG A 65 7.60 8.60 -1.70
N ASP A 66 6.69 8.72 -2.67
CA ASP A 66 6.31 10.01 -3.27
C ASP A 66 5.41 10.86 -2.36
N ALA A 67 4.87 10.29 -1.27
CA ALA A 67 3.78 10.90 -0.51
C ALA A 67 4.17 12.24 0.15
N GLU A 68 5.37 12.33 0.74
CA GLU A 68 5.83 13.56 1.41
C GLU A 68 5.91 14.72 0.42
N GLU A 69 6.55 14.52 -0.71
CA GLU A 69 6.71 15.55 -1.75
C GLU A 69 5.35 15.90 -2.38
N ALA A 70 4.56 14.90 -2.75
CA ALA A 70 3.30 15.10 -3.46
C ALA A 70 2.22 15.80 -2.61
N LEU A 71 2.27 15.63 -1.29
CA LEU A 71 1.36 16.25 -0.32
C LEU A 71 1.93 17.51 0.34
N SER A 72 3.19 17.85 0.06
CA SER A 72 3.84 19.00 0.68
C SER A 72 3.20 20.32 0.23
N PRO A 73 2.81 21.21 1.16
CA PRO A 73 2.33 22.55 0.83
C PRO A 73 3.41 23.43 0.18
N GLN A 74 4.69 23.06 0.28
CA GLN A 74 5.78 23.73 -0.45
C GLN A 74 5.51 23.80 -1.95
N SER A 75 4.83 22.80 -2.51
CA SER A 75 4.51 22.77 -3.94
C SER A 75 3.67 23.96 -4.38
N PHE A 76 2.91 24.61 -3.49
CA PHE A 76 2.10 25.79 -3.83
C PHE A 76 2.94 27.01 -4.22
N PHE A 77 4.19 27.10 -3.78
CA PHE A 77 5.10 28.19 -4.16
C PHE A 77 5.54 28.11 -5.63
N CYS A 78 5.26 27.00 -6.32
CA CYS A 78 5.44 26.89 -7.75
C CYS A 78 4.24 27.41 -8.56
N TYR A 79 3.16 27.86 -7.90
CA TYR A 79 1.92 28.29 -8.56
C TYR A 79 1.46 29.66 -8.06
N TYR A 80 0.70 30.37 -8.90
CA TYR A 80 0.10 31.66 -8.54
C TYR A 80 -0.88 31.51 -7.36
N PRO A 81 -0.95 32.49 -6.44
CA PRO A 81 -0.18 33.74 -6.39
C PRO A 81 1.20 33.60 -5.72
N LEU A 82 1.46 32.49 -5.02
CA LEU A 82 2.66 32.33 -4.20
C LEU A 82 3.96 32.27 -5.01
N SER A 83 3.87 31.91 -6.29
CA SER A 83 4.99 32.00 -7.23
C SER A 83 5.49 33.43 -7.48
N LEU A 84 4.71 34.46 -7.10
CA LEU A 84 5.09 35.88 -7.22
C LEU A 84 5.80 36.43 -5.97
N CYS A 85 5.99 35.62 -4.94
CA CYS A 85 6.79 36.02 -3.79
C CYS A 85 8.20 36.43 -4.21
N THR A 86 8.81 37.36 -3.48
CA THR A 86 10.20 37.79 -3.73
C THR A 86 11.16 36.61 -3.56
N SER A 87 12.32 36.68 -4.21
CA SER A 87 13.38 35.67 -4.05
C SER A 87 13.79 35.48 -2.59
N GLU A 88 13.79 36.55 -1.81
CA GLU A 88 14.04 36.50 -0.36
C GLU A 88 12.97 35.68 0.38
N THR A 89 11.69 35.84 0.05
CA THR A 89 10.60 35.05 0.66
C THR A 89 10.67 33.58 0.23
N LEU A 90 10.93 33.32 -1.05
CA LEU A 90 11.05 31.97 -1.59
C LEU A 90 12.24 31.19 -1.04
N LEU A 91 13.25 31.88 -0.49
CA LEU A 91 14.42 31.25 0.11
C LEU A 91 14.10 30.50 1.42
N TRP A 92 13.15 30.97 2.22
CA TRP A 92 12.89 30.43 3.56
C TRP A 92 11.45 29.99 3.82
N LEU A 93 10.46 30.64 3.21
CA LEU A 93 9.05 30.39 3.53
C LEU A 93 8.58 28.99 3.10
N PRO A 94 8.91 28.49 1.90
CA PRO A 94 8.42 27.17 1.46
C PRO A 94 8.94 26.03 2.34
N SER A 95 10.21 26.07 2.73
CA SER A 95 10.84 25.07 3.61
C SER A 95 10.31 25.16 5.04
N THR A 96 10.05 26.38 5.54
CA THR A 96 9.45 26.61 6.86
C THR A 96 8.02 26.07 6.93
N VAL A 97 7.20 26.35 5.91
CA VAL A 97 5.83 25.82 5.80
C VAL A 97 5.83 24.29 5.73
N HIS A 98 6.76 23.70 4.98
CA HIS A 98 6.93 22.25 4.93
C HIS A 98 7.30 21.64 6.29
N ALA A 99 8.27 22.22 7.00
CA ALA A 99 8.69 21.75 8.32
C ALA A 99 7.57 21.82 9.36
N LEU A 100 6.79 22.92 9.36
CA LEU A 100 5.62 23.06 10.22
C LEU A 100 4.54 22.03 9.87
N TRP A 101 4.30 21.78 8.59
CA TRP A 101 3.34 20.78 8.11
C TRP A 101 3.73 19.37 8.55
N LEU A 102 5.01 19.00 8.42
CA LEU A 102 5.53 17.72 8.89
C LEU A 102 5.29 17.54 10.39
N THR A 103 5.54 18.58 11.18
CA THR A 103 5.37 18.55 12.65
C THR A 103 3.90 18.43 13.04
N LYS A 104 3.02 19.22 12.40
CA LYS A 104 1.59 19.28 12.72
C LYS A 104 0.84 18.00 12.34
N TYR A 105 1.17 17.39 11.21
CA TYR A 105 0.42 16.26 10.67
C TYR A 105 1.12 14.90 10.79
N GLY A 106 2.40 14.88 11.20
CA GLY A 106 3.15 13.64 11.41
C GLY A 106 3.30 12.81 10.14
N VAL A 107 3.38 13.44 8.97
CA VAL A 107 3.33 12.73 7.67
C VAL A 107 4.48 11.73 7.54
N ARG A 108 5.68 12.08 7.99
CA ARG A 108 6.84 11.16 8.00
C ARG A 108 6.57 9.88 8.80
N SER A 109 6.01 10.01 9.99
CA SER A 109 5.66 8.86 10.83
C SER A 109 4.62 7.98 10.14
N ARG A 110 3.57 8.57 9.55
CA ARG A 110 2.53 7.80 8.83
C ARG A 110 3.08 7.09 7.59
N VAL A 111 3.96 7.75 6.83
CA VAL A 111 4.63 7.12 5.69
C VAL A 111 5.53 5.98 6.15
N ALA A 112 6.28 6.17 7.23
CA ALA A 112 7.12 5.12 7.81
C ALA A 112 6.29 3.92 8.29
N GLU A 113 5.16 4.14 8.98
CA GLU A 113 4.23 3.09 9.40
C GLU A 113 3.68 2.32 8.19
N ALA A 114 3.26 3.02 7.13
CA ALA A 114 2.77 2.38 5.92
C ALA A 114 3.87 1.56 5.20
N LEU A 115 5.11 2.06 5.17
CA LEU A 115 6.26 1.33 4.62
C LEU A 115 6.60 0.09 5.45
N GLN A 116 6.51 0.15 6.79
CA GLN A 116 6.70 -1.01 7.65
C GLN A 116 5.61 -2.07 7.43
N ALA A 117 4.35 -1.65 7.29
CA ALA A 117 3.25 -2.56 6.96
C ALA A 117 3.46 -3.22 5.58
N MET A 118 3.96 -2.45 4.61
CA MET A 118 4.34 -2.95 3.28
C MET A 118 5.44 -4.02 3.38
N GLU A 119 6.52 -3.74 4.13
CA GLU A 119 7.62 -4.71 4.34
C GLU A 119 7.13 -6.01 5.00
N LEU A 120 6.18 -5.92 5.91
CA LEU A 120 5.57 -7.11 6.52
C LEU A 120 4.76 -7.91 5.49
N ALA A 121 3.96 -7.23 4.66
CA ALA A 121 3.22 -7.88 3.58
C ALA A 121 4.18 -8.56 2.58
N ASP A 122 5.28 -7.91 2.21
CA ASP A 122 6.30 -8.47 1.32
C ASP A 122 6.98 -9.71 1.90
N LYS A 123 7.27 -9.72 3.21
CA LYS A 123 7.85 -10.88 3.90
C LYS A 123 6.93 -12.09 3.82
N TYR A 124 5.64 -11.90 4.09
CA TYR A 124 4.67 -12.98 3.95
C TYR A 124 4.51 -13.43 2.49
N TYR A 125 4.47 -12.47 1.57
CA TYR A 125 4.36 -12.74 0.15
C TYR A 125 5.52 -13.60 -0.35
N ALA A 126 6.77 -13.30 0.03
CA ALA A 126 7.93 -14.08 -0.37
C ALA A 126 7.81 -15.57 0.03
N VAL A 127 7.38 -15.84 1.27
CA VAL A 127 7.15 -17.22 1.74
C VAL A 127 6.00 -17.88 0.98
N ILE A 128 4.93 -17.15 0.69
CA ILE A 128 3.79 -17.64 -0.08
C ILE A 128 4.18 -17.92 -1.54
N ASP A 129 5.04 -17.10 -2.13
CA ASP A 129 5.51 -17.27 -3.50
C ASP A 129 6.38 -18.53 -3.66
N GLU A 130 7.17 -18.87 -2.64
CA GLU A 130 7.88 -20.17 -2.59
C GLU A 130 6.91 -21.37 -2.53
N VAL A 131 5.80 -21.24 -1.79
CA VAL A 131 4.75 -22.27 -1.76
C VAL A 131 4.05 -22.37 -3.11
N ARG A 132 3.74 -21.23 -3.73
CA ARG A 132 3.14 -21.15 -5.07
C ARG A 132 4.03 -21.82 -6.12
N ALA A 133 5.34 -21.58 -6.09
CA ALA A 133 6.30 -22.19 -7.02
C ALA A 133 6.32 -23.73 -6.96
N LYS A 134 5.82 -24.33 -5.88
CA LYS A 134 5.75 -25.78 -5.67
C LYS A 134 4.31 -26.32 -5.74
N MET A 135 3.32 -25.52 -6.11
CA MET A 135 1.89 -25.86 -5.97
C MET A 135 1.47 -27.13 -6.73
N ASP A 136 2.14 -27.48 -7.83
CA ASP A 136 1.85 -28.70 -8.60
C ASP A 136 2.31 -29.96 -7.88
N LEU A 137 3.25 -29.83 -6.94
CA LEU A 137 3.77 -30.91 -6.10
C LEU A 137 3.05 -31.01 -4.76
N LEU A 138 2.32 -29.96 -4.37
CA LEU A 138 1.65 -29.88 -3.08
C LEU A 138 0.20 -30.36 -3.16
N SER A 139 -0.16 -31.21 -2.21
CA SER A 139 -1.54 -31.53 -1.89
C SER A 139 -2.24 -30.36 -1.19
N ILE A 140 -3.57 -30.36 -1.19
CA ILE A 140 -4.36 -29.37 -0.45
C ILE A 140 -4.11 -29.44 1.06
N ALA A 141 -3.81 -30.63 1.60
CA ALA A 141 -3.45 -30.78 3.01
C ALA A 141 -2.14 -30.05 3.35
N GLU A 142 -1.16 -30.09 2.46
CA GLU A 142 0.10 -29.35 2.61
C GLU A 142 -0.13 -27.85 2.43
N LEU A 143 -0.95 -27.41 1.48
CA LEU A 143 -1.32 -26.00 1.35
C LEU A 143 -2.04 -25.48 2.60
N LYS A 144 -2.90 -26.29 3.23
CA LYS A 144 -3.54 -25.95 4.51
C LYS A 144 -2.54 -25.73 5.64
N SER A 145 -1.40 -26.41 5.64
CA SER A 145 -0.35 -26.19 6.64
C SER A 145 0.22 -24.76 6.57
N ALA A 146 0.15 -24.13 5.39
CA ALA A 146 0.56 -22.75 5.16
C ALA A 146 -0.56 -21.71 5.45
N SER A 147 -1.75 -22.13 5.88
CA SER A 147 -2.90 -21.24 6.14
C SER A 147 -2.57 -20.08 7.08
N LYS A 148 -1.74 -20.32 8.11
CA LYS A 148 -1.27 -19.28 9.03
C LYS A 148 -0.47 -18.18 8.30
N THR A 149 0.35 -18.54 7.33
CA THR A 149 1.12 -17.59 6.52
C THR A 149 0.20 -16.74 5.64
N PHE A 150 -0.78 -17.37 4.98
CA PHE A 150 -1.78 -16.64 4.18
C PHE A 150 -2.65 -15.70 5.04
N ARG A 151 -3.01 -16.12 6.25
CA ARG A 151 -3.71 -15.25 7.20
C ARG A 151 -2.85 -14.06 7.61
N GLY A 152 -1.58 -14.29 7.94
CA GLY A 152 -0.62 -13.23 8.24
C GLY A 152 -0.47 -12.23 7.09
N PHE A 153 -0.42 -12.72 5.85
CA PHE A 153 -0.44 -11.87 4.66
C PHE A 153 -1.73 -11.04 4.58
N SER A 154 -2.90 -11.68 4.73
CA SER A 154 -4.18 -10.99 4.70
C SER A 154 -4.28 -9.89 5.76
N ASP A 155 -3.78 -10.14 6.96
CA ASP A 155 -3.80 -9.17 8.05
C ASP A 155 -2.83 -8.01 7.76
N ALA A 156 -1.62 -8.31 7.26
CA ALA A 156 -0.66 -7.29 6.85
C ALA A 156 -1.19 -6.38 5.72
N LEU A 157 -1.96 -6.92 4.76
CA LEU A 157 -2.60 -6.13 3.71
C LEU A 157 -3.66 -5.17 4.26
N ARG A 158 -4.43 -5.59 5.28
CA ARG A 158 -5.41 -4.71 5.95
C ARG A 158 -4.73 -3.58 6.70
N GLU A 159 -3.66 -3.88 7.43
CA GLU A 159 -2.85 -2.88 8.13
C GLU A 159 -2.23 -1.89 7.14
N LEU A 160 -1.67 -2.37 6.03
CA LEU A 160 -1.15 -1.52 4.96
C LEU A 160 -2.23 -0.59 4.39
N SER A 161 -3.41 -1.14 4.07
CA SER A 161 -4.53 -0.34 3.55
C SER A 161 -4.99 0.71 4.55
N HIS A 162 -5.04 0.38 5.84
CA HIS A 162 -5.38 1.30 6.92
C HIS A 162 -4.33 2.43 7.04
N ALA A 163 -3.04 2.08 7.03
CA ALA A 163 -1.93 3.04 7.09
C ALA A 163 -1.94 4.01 5.89
N ILE A 164 -2.16 3.51 4.66
CA ILE A 164 -2.32 4.36 3.47
C ILE A 164 -3.57 5.25 3.61
N SER A 165 -4.66 4.75 4.19
CA SER A 165 -5.89 5.52 4.41
C SER A 165 -5.69 6.67 5.40
N ALA A 166 -4.76 6.54 6.36
CA ALA A 166 -4.40 7.57 7.31
C ALA A 166 -3.63 8.76 6.70
N LEU A 167 -3.08 8.63 5.49
CA LEU A 167 -2.43 9.74 4.79
C LEU A 167 -3.46 10.81 4.37
N PRO A 168 -3.08 12.11 4.37
CA PRO A 168 -3.95 13.19 3.93
C PRO A 168 -4.56 12.94 2.53
N HIS A 169 -5.85 13.22 2.38
CA HIS A 169 -6.57 13.14 1.10
C HIS A 169 -6.55 14.45 0.30
N ARG A 170 -5.85 15.45 0.82
CA ARG A 170 -5.60 16.76 0.21
C ARG A 170 -4.33 17.35 0.81
N ILE A 171 -3.73 18.32 0.14
CA ILE A 171 -2.68 19.12 0.76
C ILE A 171 -3.31 19.88 1.93
N LEU A 172 -2.73 19.72 3.11
CA LEU A 172 -3.14 20.44 4.32
C LEU A 172 -2.21 21.64 4.50
N VAL A 173 -2.78 22.81 4.73
CA VAL A 173 -2.01 24.04 4.98
C VAL A 173 -1.96 24.26 6.49
N VAL A 174 -0.79 24.71 6.97
CA VAL A 174 -0.50 24.94 8.40
C VAL A 174 -1.34 26.10 8.93
#